data_AF-A0A3D0H2M5-F1
#
_entry.id   AF-A0A3D0H2M5-F1
#
_cell.length_a   1.000
_cell.length_b   1.000
_cell.length_c   1.000
_cell.angle_alpha   90.00
_cell.angle_beta   90.00
_cell.angle_gamma   90.00
#
_symmetry.space_group_name_H-M   'P 1'
#
loop_
_entity.id
_entity.type
_entity.pdbx_description
1 polymer ?
#
loop_
_entity_poly.entity_id
_entity_poly.type
_entity_poly.pdbx_seq_one_letter_code
_entity_poly.pdbx_strand_id
1 'polypeptide(L)'
;MGVDSLPEWLGHQPLIETVHLRLTPPHLGDNTADLDRLLRVLRQHGYSAIQVHPLRVGTFAELIRQRHYEVTAVLGYTSCHWELLDIKAADVPVTLLAFAIDLGSSRLAFYLLDVGQGRILAQDAVANPQIPHGEDILTRIQYARDEKGRRHLQRLLIECFNDTMGRMLAESGFSTADVYAVATAGNTTMSHLLLGLDPSSICREPYIPVVNQFPWLHSQDLGLAVHAHALVYVFPNVGSYFGGDLIAGILASGMHRSSDVNILVDVGTNAEVVVGNRDWLIACAGAAGPALEGGVV
;
A
#
# COMPACT_ATOMS: atom_id res chain seq x y z
N MET A 1 8.10 -5.07 -22.60
CA MET A 1 9.02 -5.29 -21.47
C MET A 1 8.52 -6.52 -20.74
N GLY A 2 9.40 -7.45 -20.34
CA GLY A 2 8.97 -8.62 -19.58
C GLY A 2 8.26 -8.20 -18.29
N VAL A 3 7.26 -8.98 -17.87
CA VAL A 3 6.42 -8.73 -16.68
C VAL A 3 7.22 -8.72 -15.37
N ASP A 4 8.52 -9.00 -15.42
CA ASP A 4 9.34 -9.32 -14.24
C ASP A 4 10.43 -8.29 -13.90
N SER A 5 10.53 -7.16 -14.60
CA SER A 5 11.52 -6.11 -14.27
C SER A 5 10.86 -4.77 -14.01
N LEU A 6 11.01 -4.26 -12.78
CA LEU A 6 10.65 -2.88 -12.42
C LEU A 6 11.37 -1.90 -13.37
N PRO A 7 10.72 -0.81 -13.82
CA PRO A 7 11.36 0.18 -14.67
C PRO A 7 12.65 0.73 -14.04
N GLU A 8 13.74 0.84 -14.80
CA GLU A 8 15.06 1.26 -14.31
C GLU A 8 15.07 2.64 -13.61
N TRP A 9 14.09 3.50 -13.92
CA TRP A 9 13.98 4.82 -13.30
C TRP A 9 13.40 4.78 -11.88
N LEU A 10 12.75 3.67 -11.46
CA LEU A 10 12.43 3.41 -10.07
C LEU A 10 13.73 3.06 -9.34
N GLY A 11 14.41 4.09 -8.81
CA GLY A 11 15.57 3.87 -7.95
C GLY A 11 15.24 2.95 -6.78
N HIS A 12 16.25 2.25 -6.24
CA HIS A 12 16.10 1.42 -5.06
C HIS A 12 15.98 2.27 -3.79
N GLN A 13 14.80 2.86 -3.58
CA GLN A 13 14.41 3.50 -2.31
C GLN A 13 13.13 2.83 -1.82
N PRO A 14 13.24 1.68 -1.16
CA PRO A 14 12.08 0.91 -0.78
C PRO A 14 11.33 1.61 0.37
N LEU A 15 10.01 1.47 0.35
CA LEU A 15 9.13 1.93 1.43
C LEU A 15 9.49 1.30 2.79
N ILE A 16 10.07 0.11 2.76
CA ILE A 16 10.50 -0.67 3.92
C ILE A 16 11.91 -1.19 3.71
N GLU A 17 12.72 -1.18 4.76
CA GLU A 17 14.08 -1.74 4.72
C GLU A 17 14.52 -2.30 6.07
N THR A 18 15.63 -3.02 6.06
CA THR A 18 16.24 -3.59 7.25
C THR A 18 17.65 -3.08 7.46
N VAL A 19 18.02 -2.96 8.72
CA VAL A 19 19.40 -2.64 9.10
C VAL A 19 19.83 -3.54 10.25
N HIS A 20 20.96 -4.22 10.06
CA HIS A 20 21.61 -5.03 11.09
C HIS A 20 22.37 -4.11 12.04
N LEU A 21 22.13 -4.25 13.34
CA LEU A 21 22.64 -3.34 14.36
C LEU A 21 23.27 -4.12 15.51
N ARG A 22 24.49 -3.73 15.85
CA ARG A 22 25.16 -4.16 17.08
C ARG A 22 25.23 -2.98 18.04
N LEU A 23 24.47 -3.05 19.12
CA LEU A 23 24.39 -2.02 20.15
C LEU A 23 25.44 -2.30 21.24
N THR A 24 25.95 -1.25 21.88
CA THR A 24 26.83 -1.40 23.05
C THR A 24 26.00 -1.80 24.28
N PRO A 25 26.28 -2.93 24.94
CA PRO A 25 25.59 -3.31 26.16
C PRO A 25 25.75 -2.26 27.28
N PRO A 26 24.76 -2.14 28.19
CA PRO A 26 24.83 -1.19 29.29
C PRO A 26 25.96 -1.54 30.26
N HIS A 27 26.65 -0.52 30.74
CA HIS A 27 27.72 -0.62 31.74
C HIS A 27 27.78 0.68 32.54
N LEU A 28 28.59 0.74 33.60
CA LEU A 28 28.64 1.94 34.47
C LEU A 28 29.01 3.23 33.73
N GLY A 29 29.75 3.15 32.63
CA GLY A 29 30.13 4.29 31.79
C GLY A 29 29.08 4.72 30.75
N ASP A 30 28.06 3.89 30.52
CA ASP A 30 26.95 4.19 29.62
C ASP A 30 25.69 3.52 30.18
N ASN A 31 24.85 4.32 30.84
CA ASN A 31 23.58 3.90 31.46
C ASN A 31 22.35 4.34 30.65
N THR A 32 22.51 4.63 29.35
CA THR A 32 21.40 4.95 28.43
C THR A 32 20.39 3.81 28.33
N ALA A 33 19.10 4.14 28.14
CA ALA A 33 18.02 3.15 28.03
C ALA A 33 18.11 2.35 26.71
N ASP A 34 17.53 1.15 26.67
CA ASP A 34 17.65 0.23 25.53
C ASP A 34 17.15 0.83 24.22
N LEU A 35 15.99 1.49 24.25
CA LEU A 35 15.45 2.15 23.06
C LEU A 35 16.32 3.34 22.64
N ASP A 36 16.81 4.14 23.59
CA ASP A 36 17.70 5.28 23.29
C ASP A 36 19.02 4.81 22.66
N ARG A 37 19.56 3.67 23.10
CA ARG A 37 20.72 3.02 22.47
C ARG A 37 20.43 2.66 21.02
N LEU A 38 19.32 1.97 20.77
CA LEU A 38 18.90 1.59 19.43
C LEU A 38 18.75 2.82 18.53
N LEU A 39 17.97 3.81 18.97
CA LEU A 39 17.72 5.03 18.21
C LEU A 39 18.99 5.84 17.97
N ARG A 40 19.94 5.86 18.92
CA ARG A 40 21.26 6.48 18.74
C ARG A 40 22.05 5.80 17.64
N VAL A 41 22.10 4.47 17.61
CA VAL A 41 22.82 3.72 16.57
C VAL A 41 22.13 3.87 15.21
N LEU A 42 20.79 3.84 15.16
CA LEU A 42 20.03 4.11 13.94
C LEU A 42 20.35 5.50 13.36
N ARG A 43 20.42 6.54 14.20
CA ARG A 43 20.82 7.89 13.75
C ARG A 43 22.22 7.93 13.18
N GLN A 44 23.15 7.15 13.72
CA GLN A 44 24.51 7.03 13.17
C GLN A 44 24.52 6.37 11.78
N HIS A 45 23.52 5.55 11.47
CA HIS A 45 23.31 4.94 10.14
C HIS A 45 22.53 5.86 9.17
N GLY A 46 22.21 7.10 9.58
CA GLY A 46 21.53 8.08 8.72
C GLY A 46 20.01 8.16 8.92
N TYR A 47 19.44 7.36 9.82
CA TYR A 47 18.00 7.41 10.11
C TYR A 47 17.66 8.54 11.08
N SER A 48 16.95 9.56 10.61
CA SER A 48 16.51 10.70 11.43
C SER A 48 14.98 10.74 11.55
N ALA A 49 14.47 11.44 12.57
CA ALA A 49 13.04 11.51 12.85
C ALA A 49 12.39 10.12 12.92
N ILE A 50 12.92 9.22 13.77
CA ILE A 50 12.40 7.87 13.91
C ILE A 50 11.26 7.87 14.93
N GLN A 51 10.06 7.47 14.50
CA GLN A 51 8.92 7.21 15.36
C GLN A 51 8.89 5.75 15.79
N VAL A 52 8.40 5.53 17.01
CA VAL A 52 8.27 4.20 17.61
C VAL A 52 6.89 4.13 18.22
N HIS A 53 6.11 3.11 17.86
CA HIS A 53 4.78 2.94 18.42
C HIS A 53 4.88 2.73 19.95
N PRO A 54 4.20 3.53 20.80
CA PRO A 54 4.41 3.51 22.24
C PRO A 54 4.22 2.13 22.89
N LEU A 55 3.23 1.37 22.41
CA LEU A 55 2.95 0.02 22.94
C LEU A 55 4.00 -1.03 22.59
N ARG A 56 4.93 -0.74 21.66
CA ARG A 56 6.01 -1.65 21.23
C ARG A 56 7.30 -1.47 22.01
N VAL A 57 7.46 -0.36 22.74
CA VAL A 57 8.71 0.01 23.42
C VAL A 57 9.17 -1.08 24.40
N GLY A 58 8.25 -1.64 25.19
CA GLY A 58 8.56 -2.71 26.13
C GLY A 58 9.07 -3.97 25.44
N THR A 59 8.33 -4.44 24.42
CA THR A 59 8.70 -5.62 23.62
C THR A 59 10.05 -5.45 22.94
N PHE A 60 10.34 -4.25 22.41
CA PHE A 60 11.64 -3.96 21.80
C PHE A 60 12.78 -3.99 22.83
N ALA A 61 12.60 -3.38 24.00
CA ALA A 61 13.62 -3.41 25.05
C ALA A 61 13.91 -4.85 25.53
N GLU A 62 12.87 -5.67 25.72
CA GLU A 62 13.03 -7.08 26.09
C GLU A 62 13.80 -7.86 25.02
N LEU A 63 13.44 -7.69 23.74
CA LEU A 63 14.07 -8.40 22.64
C LEU A 63 15.54 -8.00 22.46
N ILE A 64 15.87 -6.70 22.58
CA ILE A 64 17.26 -6.21 22.57
C ILE A 64 18.11 -6.93 23.62
N ARG A 65 17.61 -7.04 24.86
CA ARG A 65 18.32 -7.71 25.96
C ARG A 65 18.47 -9.22 25.70
N GLN A 66 17.40 -9.88 25.28
CA GLN A 66 17.38 -11.32 24.99
C GLN A 66 18.34 -11.69 23.85
N ARG A 67 18.55 -10.78 22.89
CA ARG A 67 19.43 -10.98 21.74
C ARG A 67 20.83 -10.39 21.95
N HIS A 68 21.24 -10.21 23.20
CA HIS A 68 22.58 -9.74 23.57
C HIS A 68 22.98 -8.45 22.83
N TYR A 69 22.02 -7.54 22.65
CA TYR A 69 22.24 -6.23 22.00
C TYR A 69 22.64 -6.32 20.52
N GLU A 70 22.35 -7.43 19.85
CA GLU A 70 22.52 -7.58 18.40
C GLU A 70 21.18 -7.94 17.74
N VAL A 71 20.69 -7.06 16.87
CA VAL A 71 19.32 -7.13 16.33
C VAL A 71 19.27 -6.61 14.90
N THR A 72 18.23 -6.99 14.16
CA THR A 72 17.88 -6.41 12.87
C THR A 72 16.65 -5.54 13.04
N ALA A 73 16.77 -4.24 12.80
CA ALA A 73 15.63 -3.33 12.81
C ALA A 73 14.91 -3.37 11.46
N VAL A 74 13.57 -3.41 11.49
CA VAL A 74 12.72 -3.24 10.31
C VAL A 74 12.16 -1.83 10.34
N LEU A 75 12.45 -1.05 9.30
CA LEU A 75 12.13 0.36 9.19
C LEU A 75 11.16 0.56 8.03
N GLY A 76 10.21 1.48 8.20
CA GLY A 76 9.35 1.98 7.13
C GLY A 76 9.53 3.49 6.97
N TYR A 77 9.50 3.99 5.75
CA TYR A 77 9.59 5.42 5.48
C TYR A 77 8.23 5.99 5.09
N THR A 78 7.73 6.94 5.87
CA THR A 78 6.62 7.79 5.43
C THR A 78 7.16 9.05 4.78
N SER A 79 6.32 9.86 4.16
CA SER A 79 6.74 11.10 3.47
C SER A 79 7.47 12.13 4.34
N CYS A 80 7.50 11.97 5.67
CA CYS A 80 8.14 12.92 6.58
C CYS A 80 9.02 12.29 7.67
N HIS A 81 8.91 10.99 7.96
CA HIS A 81 9.64 10.35 9.05
C HIS A 81 9.87 8.86 8.82
N TRP A 82 10.83 8.29 9.53
CA TRP A 82 11.03 6.84 9.60
C TRP A 82 10.22 6.25 10.75
N GLU A 83 9.74 5.03 10.60
CA GLU A 83 9.06 4.28 11.65
C GLU A 83 9.80 2.98 11.94
N LEU A 84 10.06 2.70 13.22
CA LEU A 84 10.54 1.40 13.65
C LEU A 84 9.36 0.44 13.75
N LEU A 85 9.17 -0.36 12.69
CA LEU A 85 8.03 -1.27 12.55
C LEU A 85 8.24 -2.53 13.39
N ASP A 86 9.45 -3.07 13.41
CA ASP A 86 9.79 -4.29 14.12
C ASP A 86 11.28 -4.41 14.46
N ILE A 87 11.61 -5.36 15.34
CA ILE A 87 12.99 -5.78 15.62
C ILE A 87 13.02 -7.31 15.60
N LYS A 88 13.93 -7.86 14.78
CA LYS A 88 14.19 -9.29 14.68
C LYS A 88 15.53 -9.64 15.31
N ALA A 89 15.70 -10.93 15.59
CA ALA A 89 17.00 -11.45 15.97
C ALA A 89 17.96 -11.36 14.78
N ALA A 90 19.22 -11.01 15.04
CA ALA A 90 20.24 -10.78 14.03
C ALA A 90 20.60 -12.01 13.19
N ASP A 91 20.42 -13.20 13.74
CA ASP A 91 20.71 -14.49 13.10
C ASP A 91 19.54 -15.02 12.26
N VAL A 92 18.38 -14.35 12.30
CA VAL A 92 17.20 -14.73 11.53
C VAL A 92 17.16 -13.91 10.24
N PRO A 93 17.18 -14.55 9.05
CA PRO A 93 16.94 -13.85 7.80
C PRO A 93 15.59 -13.14 7.84
N VAL A 94 15.58 -11.84 7.56
CA VAL A 94 14.36 -11.04 7.51
C VAL A 94 13.93 -10.92 6.05
N THR A 95 12.81 -11.55 5.71
CA THR A 95 12.17 -11.35 4.41
C THR A 95 11.26 -10.15 4.50
N LEU A 96 11.48 -9.13 3.65
CA LEU A 96 10.65 -7.93 3.60
C LEU A 96 9.57 -8.10 2.55
N LEU A 97 8.39 -8.55 2.98
CA LEU A 97 7.27 -8.74 2.07
C LEU A 97 6.39 -7.51 2.02
N ALA A 98 5.81 -7.29 0.84
CA ALA A 98 4.77 -6.31 0.62
C ALA A 98 3.70 -6.85 -0.33
N PHE A 99 2.50 -6.28 -0.23
CA PHE A 99 1.46 -6.46 -1.26
C PHE A 99 1.29 -5.19 -2.08
N ALA A 100 1.19 -5.33 -3.39
CA ALA A 100 0.62 -4.32 -4.27
C ALA A 100 -0.76 -4.80 -4.74
N ILE A 101 -1.77 -3.94 -4.61
CA ILE A 101 -3.17 -4.30 -4.86
C ILE A 101 -3.82 -3.29 -5.81
N ASP A 102 -4.18 -3.76 -7.00
CA ASP A 102 -5.07 -3.05 -7.91
C ASP A 102 -6.53 -3.28 -7.49
N LEU A 103 -7.17 -2.21 -7.07
CA LEU A 103 -8.50 -2.15 -6.48
C LEU A 103 -9.52 -1.76 -7.55
N GLY A 104 -9.69 -2.64 -8.55
CA GLY A 104 -10.64 -2.46 -9.63
C GLY A 104 -12.11 -2.62 -9.20
N SER A 105 -13.02 -2.04 -9.98
CA SER A 105 -14.47 -2.18 -9.76
C SER A 105 -14.96 -3.61 -9.98
N SER A 106 -14.42 -4.31 -10.97
CA SER A 106 -14.85 -5.67 -11.35
C SER A 106 -13.90 -6.76 -10.83
N ARG A 107 -12.60 -6.46 -10.78
CA ARG A 107 -11.55 -7.42 -10.41
C ARG A 107 -10.56 -6.75 -9.48
N LEU A 108 -10.09 -7.49 -8.49
CA LEU A 108 -9.03 -7.08 -7.58
C LEU A 108 -7.79 -7.91 -7.92
N ALA A 109 -6.66 -7.27 -8.22
CA ALA A 109 -5.42 -7.96 -8.51
C ALA A 109 -4.37 -7.73 -7.41
N PHE A 110 -3.75 -8.82 -6.97
CA PHE A 110 -2.83 -8.87 -5.85
C PHE A 110 -1.47 -9.35 -6.35
N TYR A 111 -0.43 -8.67 -5.91
CA TYR A 111 0.95 -9.01 -6.18
C TYR A 111 1.67 -9.11 -4.84
N LEU A 112 2.22 -10.27 -4.51
CA LEU A 112 3.11 -10.46 -3.38
C LEU A 112 4.53 -10.19 -3.83
N LEU A 113 5.24 -9.30 -3.15
CA LEU A 113 6.60 -8.88 -3.51
C LEU A 113 7.57 -9.18 -2.37
N ASP A 114 8.78 -9.60 -2.74
CA ASP A 114 9.97 -9.46 -1.91
C ASP A 114 10.61 -8.11 -2.24
N VAL A 115 10.48 -7.15 -1.33
CA VAL A 115 10.95 -5.77 -1.51
C VAL A 115 12.47 -5.69 -1.41
N GLY A 116 13.09 -6.55 -0.60
CA GLY A 116 14.55 -6.58 -0.47
C GLY A 116 15.24 -7.03 -1.76
N GLN A 117 14.58 -7.93 -2.51
CA GLN A 117 15.08 -8.43 -3.79
C GLN A 117 14.44 -7.76 -5.01
N GLY A 118 13.41 -6.92 -4.81
CA GLY A 118 12.71 -6.23 -5.88
C GLY A 118 11.98 -7.15 -6.85
N ARG A 119 11.49 -8.32 -6.39
CA ARG A 119 10.85 -9.33 -7.24
C ARG A 119 9.42 -9.63 -6.83
N ILE A 120 8.58 -9.96 -7.80
CA ILE A 120 7.25 -10.50 -7.58
C ILE A 120 7.38 -11.99 -7.27
N LEU A 121 6.79 -12.42 -6.15
CA LEU A 121 6.81 -13.80 -5.68
C LEU A 121 5.58 -14.58 -6.12
N ALA A 122 4.41 -13.94 -6.07
CA ALA A 122 3.14 -14.54 -6.47
C ALA A 122 2.19 -13.46 -6.97
N GLN A 123 1.25 -13.85 -7.81
CA GLN A 123 0.19 -13.00 -8.31
C GLN A 123 -1.12 -13.76 -8.24
N ASP A 124 -2.19 -13.07 -7.89
CA ASP A 124 -3.53 -13.62 -7.95
C ASP A 124 -4.53 -12.51 -8.22
N ALA A 125 -5.71 -12.86 -8.73
CA ALA A 125 -6.75 -11.88 -8.91
C ALA A 125 -8.14 -12.51 -8.85
N VAL A 126 -9.03 -11.82 -8.13
CA VAL A 126 -10.35 -12.30 -7.73
C VAL A 126 -11.43 -11.31 -8.19
N ALA A 127 -12.66 -11.79 -8.34
CA ALA A 127 -13.79 -10.89 -8.60
C ALA A 127 -14.00 -9.95 -7.40
N ASN A 128 -14.36 -8.70 -7.66
CA ASN A 128 -14.64 -7.75 -6.60
C ASN A 128 -15.90 -8.20 -5.83
N PRO A 129 -15.81 -8.44 -4.50
CA PRO A 129 -16.93 -8.96 -3.71
C PRO A 129 -18.10 -7.97 -3.57
N GLN A 130 -17.93 -6.73 -4.01
CA GLN A 130 -18.96 -5.70 -4.01
C GLN A 130 -19.92 -5.78 -5.21
N ILE A 131 -19.60 -6.56 -6.24
CA ILE A 131 -20.44 -6.72 -7.45
C ILE A 131 -21.91 -7.05 -7.12
N PRO A 132 -22.23 -7.99 -6.19
CA PRO A 132 -23.62 -8.29 -5.85
C PRO A 132 -24.40 -7.12 -5.24
N HIS A 133 -23.73 -6.03 -4.87
CA HIS A 133 -24.31 -4.82 -4.27
C HIS A 133 -24.28 -3.61 -5.20
N GLY A 134 -23.83 -3.81 -6.44
CA GLY A 134 -23.79 -2.83 -7.51
C GLY A 134 -22.82 -3.27 -8.59
N GLU A 135 -23.32 -3.55 -9.78
CA GLU A 135 -22.46 -3.90 -10.92
C GLU A 135 -21.59 -2.72 -11.33
N ASP A 136 -22.13 -1.50 -11.29
CA ASP A 136 -21.42 -0.26 -11.57
C ASP A 136 -21.13 0.58 -10.31
N ILE A 137 -20.21 1.55 -10.46
CA ILE A 137 -19.75 2.43 -9.40
C ILE A 137 -20.88 3.30 -8.83
N LEU A 138 -21.78 3.84 -9.66
CA LEU A 138 -22.86 4.72 -9.19
C LEU A 138 -23.84 3.96 -8.30
N THR A 139 -24.18 2.73 -8.68
CA THR A 139 -25.03 1.86 -7.86
C THR A 139 -24.38 1.58 -6.50
N ARG A 140 -23.06 1.34 -6.46
CA ARG A 140 -22.32 1.18 -5.20
C ARG A 140 -22.28 2.46 -4.36
N ILE A 141 -22.14 3.64 -4.98
CA ILE A 141 -22.21 4.93 -4.27
C ILE A 141 -23.57 5.09 -3.61
N GLN A 142 -24.66 4.75 -4.31
CA GLN A 142 -26.01 4.81 -3.76
C GLN A 142 -26.17 3.84 -2.58
N TYR A 143 -25.66 2.62 -2.69
CA TYR A 143 -25.67 1.65 -1.61
C TYR A 143 -24.85 2.11 -0.39
N ALA A 144 -23.69 2.74 -0.63
CA ALA A 144 -22.78 3.26 0.39
C ALA A 144 -23.20 4.61 1.00
N ARG A 145 -24.30 5.20 0.54
CA ARG A 145 -24.83 6.46 1.07
C ARG A 145 -25.16 6.32 2.57
N ASP A 146 -25.75 5.19 2.94
CA ASP A 146 -26.05 4.89 4.32
C ASP A 146 -24.83 4.23 4.99
N GLU A 147 -24.55 4.61 6.24
CA GLU A 147 -23.38 4.13 6.99
C GLU A 147 -23.34 2.59 7.09
N LYS A 148 -24.49 1.93 7.20
CA LYS A 148 -24.58 0.46 7.24
C LYS A 148 -24.13 -0.15 5.91
N GLY A 149 -24.59 0.39 4.79
CA GLY A 149 -24.18 -0.06 3.45
C GLY A 149 -22.70 0.20 3.20
N ARG A 150 -22.21 1.38 3.62
CA ARG A 150 -20.80 1.74 3.54
C ARG A 150 -19.89 0.79 4.30
N ARG A 151 -20.17 0.54 5.58
CA ARG A 151 -19.42 -0.41 6.41
C ARG A 151 -19.50 -1.82 5.87
N HIS A 152 -20.62 -2.20 5.27
CA HIS A 152 -20.76 -3.49 4.62
C HIS A 152 -19.81 -3.63 3.41
N LEU A 153 -19.81 -2.66 2.50
CA LEU A 153 -18.94 -2.68 1.32
C LEU A 153 -17.44 -2.62 1.70
N GLN A 154 -17.09 -1.85 2.72
CA GLN A 154 -15.74 -1.83 3.26
C GLN A 154 -15.33 -3.21 3.78
N ARG A 155 -16.17 -3.80 4.64
CA ARG A 155 -15.91 -5.12 5.23
C ARG A 155 -15.70 -6.19 4.16
N LEU A 156 -16.49 -6.20 3.10
CA LEU A 156 -16.31 -7.13 1.98
C LEU A 156 -14.92 -7.02 1.34
N LEU A 157 -14.40 -5.80 1.16
CA LEU A 157 -13.04 -5.58 0.64
C LEU A 157 -11.99 -6.08 1.61
N ILE A 158 -12.11 -5.75 2.90
CA ILE A 158 -11.13 -6.17 3.92
C ILE A 158 -11.11 -7.69 4.09
N GLU A 159 -12.28 -8.35 4.12
CA GLU A 159 -12.39 -9.82 4.15
C GLU A 159 -11.72 -10.43 2.91
N CYS A 160 -12.02 -9.93 1.72
CA CYS A 160 -11.41 -10.41 0.48
C CYS A 160 -9.88 -10.19 0.42
N PHE A 161 -9.39 -9.05 0.90
CA PHE A 161 -7.97 -8.75 1.01
C PHE A 161 -7.29 -9.76 1.94
N ASN A 162 -7.85 -9.98 3.13
CA ASN A 162 -7.30 -10.90 4.11
C ASN A 162 -7.28 -12.35 3.62
N ASP A 163 -8.38 -12.81 3.02
CA ASP A 163 -8.48 -14.17 2.49
C ASP A 163 -7.49 -14.41 1.34
N THR A 164 -7.40 -13.45 0.41
CA THR A 164 -6.51 -13.57 -0.77
C THR A 164 -5.05 -13.48 -0.37
N MET A 165 -4.67 -12.47 0.43
CA MET A 165 -3.29 -12.34 0.93
C MET A 165 -2.88 -13.54 1.77
N GLY A 166 -3.75 -14.01 2.68
CA GLY A 166 -3.49 -15.16 3.53
C GLY A 166 -3.24 -16.44 2.72
N ARG A 167 -4.05 -16.68 1.68
CA ARG A 167 -3.86 -17.81 0.76
C ARG A 167 -2.55 -17.70 -0.02
N MET A 168 -2.27 -16.54 -0.63
CA MET A 168 -1.03 -16.33 -1.40
C MET A 168 0.22 -16.52 -0.53
N LEU A 169 0.21 -16.04 0.71
CA LEU A 169 1.29 -16.23 1.67
C LEU A 169 1.46 -17.70 2.04
N ALA A 170 0.36 -18.42 2.32
CA ALA A 170 0.39 -19.83 2.65
C ALA A 170 0.94 -20.70 1.50
N GLU A 171 0.50 -20.44 0.27
CA GLU A 171 1.00 -21.10 -0.95
C GLU A 171 2.48 -20.80 -1.22
N SER A 172 2.93 -19.61 -0.84
CA SER A 172 4.33 -19.18 -1.00
C SER A 172 5.23 -19.55 0.18
N GLY A 173 4.68 -20.13 1.26
CA GLY A 173 5.43 -20.54 2.45
C GLY A 173 5.87 -19.38 3.37
N PHE A 174 5.18 -18.23 3.32
CA PHE A 174 5.49 -17.06 4.13
C PHE A 174 4.44 -16.79 5.22
N SER A 175 4.82 -16.01 6.24
CA SER A 175 3.91 -15.58 7.30
C SER A 175 3.31 -14.21 6.99
N THR A 176 2.07 -13.98 7.45
CA THR A 176 1.46 -12.65 7.48
C THR A 176 2.26 -11.65 8.32
N ALA A 177 3.04 -12.14 9.29
CA ALA A 177 3.93 -11.33 10.13
C ALA A 177 5.16 -10.78 9.38
N ASP A 178 5.45 -11.29 8.19
CA ASP A 178 6.59 -10.85 7.36
C ASP A 178 6.18 -9.77 6.34
N VAL A 179 4.88 -9.44 6.27
CA VAL A 179 4.36 -8.38 5.40
C VAL A 179 4.38 -7.04 6.14
N TYR A 180 5.26 -6.14 5.72
CA TYR A 180 5.46 -4.83 6.36
C TYR A 180 4.92 -3.65 5.56
N ALA A 181 4.44 -3.88 4.34
CA ALA A 181 3.79 -2.84 3.55
C ALA A 181 2.66 -3.39 2.67
N VAL A 182 1.63 -2.56 2.46
CA VAL A 182 0.56 -2.80 1.50
C VAL A 182 0.35 -1.50 0.71
N ALA A 183 0.53 -1.52 -0.60
CA ALA A 183 0.20 -0.42 -1.49
C ALA A 183 -1.06 -0.77 -2.28
N THR A 184 -2.01 0.15 -2.39
CA THR A 184 -3.22 -0.07 -3.19
C THR A 184 -3.58 1.14 -4.05
N ALA A 185 -3.95 0.85 -5.30
CA ALA A 185 -4.35 1.82 -6.29
C ALA A 185 -5.71 1.43 -6.85
N GLY A 186 -6.61 2.39 -7.03
CA GLY A 186 -7.93 2.18 -7.60
C GLY A 186 -8.59 3.52 -7.84
N ASN A 187 -9.72 3.51 -8.54
CA ASN A 187 -10.45 4.75 -8.79
C ASN A 187 -10.92 5.41 -7.48
N THR A 188 -11.24 6.70 -7.54
CA THR A 188 -11.60 7.51 -6.36
C THR A 188 -12.68 6.86 -5.50
N THR A 189 -13.73 6.31 -6.12
CA THR A 189 -14.80 5.65 -5.36
C THR A 189 -14.31 4.40 -4.65
N MET A 190 -13.53 3.57 -5.34
CA MET A 190 -12.99 2.34 -4.75
C MET A 190 -12.09 2.64 -3.54
N SER A 191 -11.23 3.66 -3.61
CA SER A 191 -10.44 4.10 -2.45
C SER A 191 -11.32 4.55 -1.28
N HIS A 192 -12.40 5.29 -1.56
CA HIS A 192 -13.34 5.72 -0.51
C HIS A 192 -14.06 4.54 0.15
N LEU A 193 -14.47 3.54 -0.64
CA LEU A 193 -15.11 2.33 -0.12
C LEU A 193 -14.15 1.50 0.75
N LEU A 194 -12.88 1.37 0.35
CA LEU A 194 -11.86 0.69 1.15
C LEU A 194 -11.66 1.36 2.52
N LEU A 195 -11.68 2.70 2.54
CA LEU A 195 -11.47 3.49 3.75
C LEU A 195 -12.76 3.75 4.54
N GLY A 196 -13.92 3.27 4.08
CA GLY A 196 -15.21 3.49 4.72
C GLY A 196 -15.66 4.96 4.70
N LEU A 197 -15.14 5.77 3.77
CA LEU A 197 -15.48 7.18 3.57
C LEU A 197 -16.75 7.32 2.75
N ASP A 198 -17.60 8.32 3.06
CA ASP A 198 -18.85 8.55 2.34
C ASP A 198 -18.59 8.98 0.88
N PRO A 199 -18.94 8.16 -0.14
CA PRO A 199 -18.65 8.49 -1.52
C PRO A 199 -19.76 9.33 -2.18
N SER A 200 -20.82 9.69 -1.44
CA SER A 200 -22.06 10.28 -2.01
C SER A 200 -21.85 11.56 -2.81
N SER A 201 -20.84 12.36 -2.47
CA SER A 201 -20.54 13.64 -3.14
C SER A 201 -19.72 13.47 -4.43
N ILE A 202 -19.12 12.30 -4.67
CA ILE A 202 -18.32 12.02 -5.86
C ILE A 202 -19.18 12.14 -7.13
N CYS A 203 -20.41 11.62 -7.08
CA CYS A 203 -21.34 11.62 -8.21
C CYS A 203 -22.37 12.76 -8.18
N ARG A 204 -22.22 13.75 -7.28
CA ARG A 204 -23.14 14.89 -7.16
C ARG A 204 -22.41 16.18 -7.41
N GLU A 205 -22.96 17.01 -8.29
CA GLU A 205 -22.42 18.35 -8.54
C GLU A 205 -22.17 19.09 -7.21
N PRO A 206 -20.97 19.67 -7.00
CA PRO A 206 -19.88 19.89 -7.96
C PRO A 206 -18.78 18.79 -8.00
N TYR A 207 -19.13 17.53 -7.74
CA TYR A 207 -18.29 16.32 -7.88
C TYR A 207 -17.04 16.37 -7.00
N ILE A 208 -17.24 16.49 -5.69
CA ILE A 208 -16.16 16.67 -4.71
C ILE A 208 -15.97 15.39 -3.89
N PRO A 209 -14.83 14.68 -3.98
CA PRO A 209 -14.52 13.59 -3.07
C PRO A 209 -14.24 14.10 -1.65
N VAL A 210 -14.35 13.22 -0.65
CA VAL A 210 -14.03 13.57 0.74
C VAL A 210 -12.57 13.97 0.88
N VAL A 211 -11.68 13.25 0.19
CA VAL A 211 -10.25 13.49 0.22
C VAL A 211 -9.59 12.96 -1.06
N ASN A 212 -8.54 13.64 -1.50
CA ASN A 212 -7.70 13.23 -2.63
C ASN A 212 -6.35 12.65 -2.17
N GLN A 213 -5.80 13.11 -1.05
CA GLN A 213 -4.56 12.60 -0.49
C GLN A 213 -4.84 11.90 0.84
N PHE A 214 -4.60 10.59 0.86
CA PHE A 214 -4.84 9.79 2.05
C PHE A 214 -3.66 9.89 3.01
N PRO A 215 -3.90 9.94 4.33
CA PRO A 215 -2.82 9.81 5.30
C PRO A 215 -2.20 8.40 5.21
N TRP A 216 -0.97 8.27 5.70
CA TRP A 216 -0.40 6.96 5.98
C TRP A 216 -1.25 6.25 7.03
N LEU A 217 -1.52 4.97 6.78
CA LEU A 217 -2.30 4.10 7.65
C LEU A 217 -1.41 2.94 8.09
N HIS A 218 -1.77 2.31 9.20
CA HIS A 218 -1.26 0.99 9.56
C HIS A 218 -2.31 -0.07 9.23
N SER A 219 -1.87 -1.29 8.94
CA SER A 219 -2.74 -2.43 8.63
C SER A 219 -3.84 -2.65 9.68
N GLN A 220 -3.51 -2.44 10.97
CA GLN A 220 -4.48 -2.53 12.07
C GLN A 220 -5.62 -1.51 11.98
N ASP A 221 -5.40 -0.34 11.38
CA ASP A 221 -6.43 0.71 11.26
C ASP A 221 -7.54 0.30 10.30
N LEU A 222 -7.22 -0.58 9.34
CA LEU A 222 -8.15 -1.15 8.36
C LEU A 222 -8.61 -2.58 8.72
N GLY A 223 -7.98 -3.22 9.70
CA GLY A 223 -8.22 -4.62 10.03
C GLY A 223 -7.60 -5.60 9.02
N LEU A 224 -6.50 -5.22 8.37
CA LEU A 224 -5.75 -6.13 7.51
C LEU A 224 -4.94 -7.14 8.36
N ALA A 225 -5.07 -8.42 8.05
CA ALA A 225 -4.51 -9.55 8.78
C ALA A 225 -3.02 -9.81 8.41
N VAL A 226 -2.23 -8.75 8.39
CA VAL A 226 -0.77 -8.75 8.18
C VAL A 226 -0.06 -8.23 9.44
N HIS A 227 1.26 -7.98 9.42
CA HIS A 227 1.93 -7.36 10.56
C HIS A 227 1.18 -6.09 10.98
N ALA A 228 0.82 -5.94 12.26
CA ALA A 228 -0.14 -4.92 12.72
C ALA A 228 0.29 -3.46 12.47
N HIS A 229 1.60 -3.23 12.35
CA HIS A 229 2.17 -1.92 11.99
C HIS A 229 2.70 -1.89 10.56
N ALA A 230 2.26 -2.80 9.67
CA ALA A 230 2.58 -2.69 8.26
C ALA A 230 2.04 -1.36 7.72
N LEU A 231 2.87 -0.64 6.96
CA LEU A 231 2.46 0.61 6.34
C LEU A 231 1.46 0.35 5.23
N VAL A 232 0.35 1.06 5.22
CA VAL A 232 -0.64 1.00 4.15
C VAL A 232 -0.63 2.31 3.38
N TYR A 233 -0.28 2.22 2.10
CA TYR A 233 -0.27 3.32 1.15
C TYR A 233 -1.46 3.21 0.20
N VAL A 234 -2.37 4.17 0.25
CA VAL A 234 -3.44 4.31 -0.73
C VAL A 234 -3.01 5.39 -1.72
N PHE A 235 -2.94 5.07 -3.01
CA PHE A 235 -2.57 6.04 -4.03
C PHE A 235 -3.53 7.24 -4.00
N PRO A 236 -3.01 8.46 -4.21
CA PRO A 236 -3.84 9.65 -4.20
C PRO A 236 -4.79 9.67 -5.40
N ASN A 237 -5.82 10.52 -5.32
CA ASN A 237 -6.76 10.79 -6.39
C ASN A 237 -6.62 12.25 -6.86
N VAL A 238 -7.22 12.58 -8.01
CA VAL A 238 -7.42 13.94 -8.52
C VAL A 238 -8.89 14.14 -8.86
N GLY A 239 -9.71 14.37 -7.83
CA GLY A 239 -11.15 14.57 -8.00
C GLY A 239 -11.90 13.25 -8.16
N SER A 240 -13.14 13.32 -8.64
CA SER A 240 -14.08 12.19 -8.63
C SER A 240 -13.73 11.04 -9.58
N TYR A 241 -13.11 11.34 -10.72
CA TYR A 241 -13.00 10.40 -11.85
C TYR A 241 -11.56 10.18 -12.32
N PHE A 242 -10.58 10.68 -11.57
CA PHE A 242 -9.17 10.42 -11.81
C PHE A 242 -8.59 9.87 -10.52
N GLY A 243 -8.46 8.55 -10.45
CA GLY A 243 -8.07 7.87 -9.22
C GLY A 243 -6.60 7.49 -9.15
N GLY A 244 -6.28 6.76 -8.09
CA GLY A 244 -4.94 6.26 -7.83
C GLY A 244 -4.47 5.19 -8.83
N ASP A 245 -5.40 4.47 -9.45
CA ASP A 245 -5.15 3.56 -10.58
C ASP A 245 -4.49 4.28 -11.76
N LEU A 246 -5.06 5.39 -12.20
CA LEU A 246 -4.48 6.23 -13.26
C LEU A 246 -3.12 6.81 -12.88
N ILE A 247 -2.96 7.26 -11.64
CA ILE A 247 -1.68 7.76 -11.14
C ILE A 247 -0.64 6.62 -11.15
N ALA A 248 -1.01 5.42 -10.73
CA ALA A 248 -0.14 4.25 -10.79
C ALA A 248 0.24 3.92 -12.24
N GLY A 249 -0.68 4.02 -13.20
CA GLY A 249 -0.41 3.85 -14.63
C GLY A 249 0.53 4.90 -15.21
N ILE A 250 0.35 6.18 -14.85
CA ILE A 250 1.25 7.29 -15.26
C ILE A 250 2.66 7.08 -14.72
N LEU A 251 2.76 6.62 -13.46
CA LEU A 251 4.04 6.28 -12.86
C LEU A 251 4.66 5.11 -13.60
N ALA A 252 3.99 3.95 -13.66
CA ALA A 252 4.49 2.73 -14.28
C ALA A 252 4.92 2.92 -15.75
N SER A 253 4.18 3.68 -16.54
CA SER A 253 4.51 3.98 -17.95
C SER A 253 5.72 4.88 -18.12
N GLY A 254 6.10 5.67 -17.11
CA GLY A 254 7.15 6.67 -17.20
C GLY A 254 6.80 7.87 -18.10
N MET A 255 5.54 8.02 -18.53
CA MET A 255 5.14 9.10 -19.45
C MET A 255 5.41 10.50 -18.88
N HIS A 256 5.31 10.64 -17.55
CA HIS A 256 5.63 11.85 -16.79
C HIS A 256 7.12 12.24 -16.81
N ARG A 257 7.98 11.42 -17.40
CA ARG A 257 9.43 11.66 -17.54
C ARG A 257 9.85 11.89 -18.98
N SER A 258 9.02 11.48 -19.94
CA SER A 258 9.31 11.60 -21.36
C SER A 258 9.15 13.04 -21.83
N SER A 259 9.99 13.47 -22.77
CA SER A 259 9.77 14.72 -23.52
C SER A 259 8.72 14.56 -24.61
N ASP A 260 8.53 13.35 -25.12
CA ASP A 260 7.61 13.05 -26.20
C ASP A 260 6.17 13.03 -25.70
N VAL A 261 5.21 13.37 -26.56
CA VAL A 261 3.79 13.27 -26.24
C VAL A 261 3.38 11.80 -26.29
N ASN A 262 2.94 11.27 -25.15
CA ASN A 262 2.47 9.91 -24.99
C ASN A 262 0.96 9.90 -24.76
N ILE A 263 0.34 8.78 -25.07
CA ILE A 263 -1.03 8.47 -24.70
C ILE A 263 -1.03 7.19 -23.86
N LEU A 264 -1.65 7.28 -22.69
CA LEU A 264 -2.01 6.15 -21.85
C LEU A 264 -3.53 5.98 -21.94
N VAL A 265 -3.97 4.78 -22.27
CA VAL A 265 -5.39 4.42 -22.32
C VAL A 265 -5.60 3.28 -21.34
N ASP A 266 -6.28 3.56 -20.25
CA ASP A 266 -6.81 2.54 -19.36
C ASP A 266 -8.20 2.14 -19.84
N VAL A 267 -8.38 0.85 -20.10
CA VAL A 267 -9.59 0.31 -20.70
C VAL A 267 -10.15 -0.74 -19.75
N GLY A 268 -11.07 -0.30 -18.90
CA GLY A 268 -11.86 -1.15 -18.04
C GLY A 268 -13.36 -0.90 -18.21
N THR A 269 -14.11 -1.00 -17.11
CA THR A 269 -15.53 -0.64 -17.07
C THR A 269 -15.75 0.82 -17.47
N ASN A 270 -14.81 1.69 -17.11
CA ASN A 270 -14.64 3.05 -17.62
C ASN A 270 -13.46 3.08 -18.60
N ALA A 271 -13.45 4.07 -19.49
CA ALA A 271 -12.25 4.41 -20.25
C ALA A 271 -11.66 5.68 -19.69
N GLU A 272 -10.42 5.59 -19.24
CA GLU A 272 -9.65 6.73 -18.78
C GLU A 272 -8.43 6.92 -19.68
N VAL A 273 -8.27 8.14 -20.17
CA VAL A 273 -7.22 8.49 -21.13
C VAL A 273 -6.38 9.60 -20.54
N VAL A 274 -5.06 9.42 -20.59
CA VAL A 274 -4.08 10.44 -20.24
C VAL A 274 -3.22 10.73 -21.46
N VAL A 275 -3.11 12.00 -21.83
CA VAL A 275 -2.25 12.48 -22.90
C VAL A 275 -1.29 13.50 -22.34
N GLY A 276 0.00 13.37 -22.68
CA GLY A 276 0.98 14.40 -22.36
C GLY A 276 2.40 13.87 -22.24
N ASN A 277 3.22 14.62 -21.51
CA ASN A 277 4.65 14.40 -21.33
C ASN A 277 5.08 14.91 -19.93
N ARG A 278 6.39 15.10 -19.71
CA ARG A 278 6.92 15.62 -18.44
C ARG A 278 6.52 17.05 -18.09
N ASP A 279 6.13 17.86 -19.07
CA ASP A 279 5.84 19.28 -18.90
C ASP A 279 4.34 19.52 -18.64
N TRP A 280 3.47 18.66 -19.20
CA TRP A 280 2.02 18.75 -19.02
C TRP A 280 1.36 17.38 -19.16
N LEU A 281 0.28 17.16 -18.41
CA LEU A 281 -0.58 15.99 -18.51
C LEU A 281 -2.04 16.45 -18.54
N ILE A 282 -2.82 15.91 -19.47
CA ILE A 282 -4.27 16.10 -19.55
C ILE A 282 -4.91 14.72 -19.42
N ALA A 283 -5.94 14.62 -18.59
CA ALA A 283 -6.67 13.40 -18.40
C ALA A 283 -8.18 13.61 -18.60
N CYS A 284 -8.83 12.58 -19.13
CA CYS A 284 -10.28 12.49 -19.17
C CYS A 284 -10.73 11.08 -18.79
N ALA A 285 -11.91 10.99 -18.21
CA ALA A 285 -12.57 9.74 -17.89
C ALA A 285 -13.98 9.76 -18.48
N GLY A 286 -14.40 8.65 -19.05
CA GLY A 286 -15.71 8.48 -19.64
C GLY A 286 -16.23 7.05 -19.47
N ALA A 287 -17.55 6.89 -19.48
CA ALA A 287 -18.15 5.57 -19.48
C ALA A 287 -17.86 4.88 -20.82
N ALA A 288 -17.17 3.74 -20.80
CA ALA A 288 -16.93 2.91 -21.98
C ALA A 288 -17.90 1.71 -22.06
N GLY A 289 -18.29 1.18 -20.89
CA GLY A 289 -19.09 -0.05 -20.78
C GLY A 289 -18.23 -1.32 -20.88
N PRO A 290 -18.68 -2.47 -20.35
CA PRO A 290 -17.85 -3.67 -20.14
C PRO A 290 -17.59 -4.49 -21.42
N ALA A 291 -17.73 -3.91 -22.62
CA ALA A 291 -17.63 -4.64 -23.89
C ALA A 291 -16.29 -5.38 -24.05
N LEU A 292 -15.20 -4.84 -23.47
CA LEU A 292 -13.86 -5.44 -23.52
C LEU A 292 -13.50 -6.25 -22.26
N GLU A 293 -14.31 -6.16 -21.20
CA GLU A 293 -14.19 -6.98 -19.96
C GLU A 293 -15.06 -8.25 -20.02
N GLY A 294 -15.62 -8.58 -21.19
CA GLY A 294 -16.46 -9.76 -21.42
C GLY A 294 -17.97 -9.54 -21.24
N GLY A 295 -18.43 -8.29 -21.13
CA GLY A 295 -19.83 -7.95 -20.90
C GLY A 295 -20.75 -8.00 -22.12
N VAL A 296 -20.21 -8.14 -23.34
CA VAL A 296 -21.00 -8.37 -24.57
C VAL A 296 -20.23 -9.29 -25.51
N VAL A 297 -20.74 -10.51 -25.70
CA VAL A 297 -20.41 -11.42 -26.82
C VAL A 297 -21.71 -11.76 -27.55
#